data_AF-A0A1K1PI56-F1
#
_entry.id   AF-A0A1K1PI56-F1
#
_cell.length_a   1.000
_cell.length_b   1.000
_cell.length_c   1.000
_cell.angle_alpha   90.00
_cell.angle_beta   90.00
_cell.angle_gamma   90.00
#
_symmetry.space_group_name_H-M   'P 1'
#
loop_
_entity.id
_entity.type
_entity.pdbx_description
1 polymer ?
#
loop_
_entity_poly.entity_id
_entity_poly.type
_entity_poly.pdbx_seq_one_letter_code
_entity_poly.pdbx_strand_id
1 'polypeptide(L)'
;MEIAQELCHRLLQEQYQYVIAIHTDHDHIHAHIVVNNTNFTTGKTFETEHNQGKKKDRAWAEVRRISDELCTENNLSVIENPEQSKGKSHWEWDMSRQGLSWKTKLKYAIDQVVKESDDFADFLLKCAQNGILVYYNPEHTIDLKFMLAEQKERNPRAKMTRAKTLGWFYETEQIKSRIVHYKKAMEYSPKARIVRVSVQAEENRFIRDSIDRNNMKLTSKAMNILRL
;
A
#
# COMPACT_ATOMS: atom_id res chain seq x y z
N MET A 1 -19.66 -13.23 3.70
CA MET A 1 -20.83 -13.10 2.80
C MET A 1 -21.73 -11.96 3.27
N GLU A 2 -22.07 -11.92 4.57
CA GLU A 2 -22.96 -10.91 5.18
C GLU A 2 -22.54 -9.45 4.90
N ILE A 3 -21.25 -9.11 5.04
CA ILE A 3 -20.76 -7.74 4.76
C ILE A 3 -21.04 -7.28 3.32
N ALA A 4 -20.87 -8.17 2.33
CA ALA A 4 -21.12 -7.84 0.93
C ALA A 4 -22.62 -7.65 0.64
N GLN A 5 -23.47 -8.44 1.29
CA GLN A 5 -24.93 -8.31 1.19
C GLN A 5 -25.40 -6.99 1.82
N GLU A 6 -24.87 -6.66 3.01
CA GLU A 6 -25.21 -5.41 3.70
C GLU A 6 -24.74 -4.17 2.91
N LEU A 7 -23.57 -4.23 2.29
CA LEU A 7 -23.11 -3.18 1.38
C LEU A 7 -24.11 -2.97 0.23
N CYS A 8 -24.54 -4.04 -0.43
CA CYS A 8 -25.53 -3.98 -1.50
C CYS A 8 -26.88 -3.44 -0.99
N HIS A 9 -27.33 -3.87 0.19
CA HIS A 9 -28.58 -3.43 0.79
C HIS A 9 -28.57 -1.91 1.05
N ARG A 10 -27.54 -1.41 1.76
CA ARG A 10 -27.40 0.02 2.06
C ARG A 10 -27.23 0.88 0.81
N LEU A 11 -26.48 0.39 -0.19
CA LEU A 11 -26.18 1.13 -1.41
C LEU A 11 -27.34 1.15 -2.42
N LEU A 12 -27.95 0.00 -2.66
CA LEU A 12 -28.90 -0.22 -3.75
C LEU A 12 -30.36 -0.17 -3.28
N GLN A 13 -30.60 -0.25 -1.97
CA GLN A 13 -31.91 -0.08 -1.34
C GLN A 13 -33.01 -0.97 -1.94
N GLU A 14 -32.63 -2.18 -2.37
CA GLU A 14 -33.53 -3.11 -3.07
C GLU A 14 -34.16 -2.52 -4.35
N GLN A 15 -33.56 -1.51 -4.98
CA GLN A 15 -34.05 -0.89 -6.22
C GLN A 15 -33.31 -1.36 -7.49
N TYR A 16 -32.24 -2.13 -7.30
CA TYR A 16 -31.39 -2.68 -8.36
C TYR A 16 -31.20 -4.17 -8.16
N GLN A 17 -31.14 -4.91 -9.26
CA GLN A 17 -30.78 -6.33 -9.24
C GLN A 17 -29.25 -6.44 -9.14
N TYR A 18 -28.76 -7.40 -8.36
CA TYR A 18 -27.33 -7.65 -8.22
C TYR A 18 -27.00 -9.12 -7.95
N VAL A 19 -25.76 -9.52 -8.24
CA VAL A 19 -25.20 -10.83 -7.95
C VAL A 19 -23.91 -10.66 -7.17
N ILE A 20 -23.74 -11.45 -6.12
CA ILE A 20 -22.55 -11.45 -5.28
C ILE A 20 -21.85 -12.81 -5.42
N ALA A 21 -20.55 -12.81 -5.70
CA ALA A 21 -19.68 -13.98 -5.66
C ALA A 21 -18.50 -13.71 -4.72
N ILE A 22 -18.26 -14.61 -3.76
CA ILE A 22 -17.14 -14.51 -2.81
C ILE A 22 -16.06 -15.49 -3.22
N HIS A 23 -14.81 -15.02 -3.34
CA HIS A 23 -13.66 -15.82 -3.70
C HIS A 23 -12.62 -15.85 -2.57
N THR A 24 -11.92 -16.97 -2.47
CA THR A 24 -10.83 -17.24 -1.51
C THR A 24 -9.61 -17.82 -2.23
N ASP A 25 -9.47 -17.54 -3.52
CA ASP A 25 -8.44 -18.07 -4.41
C ASP A 25 -7.15 -17.23 -4.44
N HIS A 26 -7.10 -16.17 -3.63
CA HIS A 26 -5.94 -15.27 -3.44
C HIS A 26 -5.61 -15.14 -1.94
N ASP A 27 -4.50 -14.47 -1.62
CA ASP A 27 -4.05 -14.20 -0.23
C ASP A 27 -5.06 -13.43 0.63
N HIS A 28 -6.13 -12.91 0.02
CA HIS A 28 -7.22 -12.22 0.70
C HIS A 28 -8.58 -12.66 0.14
N ILE A 29 -9.56 -12.72 1.02
CA ILE A 29 -10.96 -12.95 0.68
C ILE A 29 -11.47 -11.70 -0.04
N HIS A 30 -12.11 -11.87 -1.19
CA HIS A 30 -12.68 -10.76 -1.95
C HIS A 30 -14.07 -11.10 -2.49
N ALA A 31 -14.85 -10.06 -2.77
CA ALA A 31 -16.19 -10.16 -3.31
C ALA A 31 -16.26 -9.51 -4.69
N HIS A 32 -16.81 -10.24 -5.66
CA HIS A 32 -17.27 -9.68 -6.93
C HIS A 32 -18.76 -9.36 -6.81
N ILE A 33 -19.11 -8.11 -7.08
CA ILE A 33 -20.49 -7.64 -7.06
C ILE A 33 -20.82 -7.12 -8.45
N VAL A 34 -21.78 -7.75 -9.12
CA VAL A 34 -22.29 -7.32 -10.43
C VAL A 34 -23.67 -6.72 -10.21
N VAL A 35 -23.85 -5.46 -10.60
CA VAL A 35 -25.08 -4.71 -10.41
C VAL A 35 -25.71 -4.38 -11.76
N ASN A 36 -27.01 -4.60 -11.90
CA ASN A 36 -27.78 -4.09 -13.02
C ASN A 36 -27.82 -2.56 -12.91
N ASN A 37 -27.33 -1.86 -13.94
CA ASN A 37 -27.27 -0.40 -13.94
C ASN A 37 -28.66 0.26 -13.93
N THR A 38 -29.74 -0.44 -14.32
CA THR A 38 -31.07 0.16 -14.41
C THR A 38 -31.88 -0.12 -13.15
N ASN A 39 -32.40 0.94 -12.53
CA ASN A 39 -33.37 0.86 -11.44
C ASN A 39 -34.66 0.24 -11.98
N PHE A 40 -35.11 -0.87 -11.42
CA PHE A 40 -36.27 -1.58 -11.93
C PHE A 40 -37.61 -0.91 -11.54
N THR A 41 -37.57 0.04 -10.61
CA THR A 41 -38.74 0.83 -10.20
C THR A 41 -38.87 2.09 -11.06
N THR A 42 -37.78 2.84 -11.28
CA THR A 42 -37.83 4.13 -11.99
C THR A 42 -37.47 4.04 -13.47
N GLY A 43 -36.82 2.94 -13.91
CA GLY A 43 -36.30 2.76 -15.26
C GLY A 43 -35.08 3.61 -15.59
N LYS A 44 -34.55 4.39 -14.63
CA LYS A 44 -33.37 5.23 -14.81
C LYS A 44 -32.10 4.44 -14.51
N THR A 45 -30.99 4.92 -15.06
CA THR A 45 -29.68 4.33 -14.77
C THR A 45 -29.14 4.81 -13.42
N PHE A 46 -28.35 3.98 -12.76
CA PHE A 46 -27.68 4.27 -11.50
C PHE A 46 -26.81 5.52 -11.61
N GLU A 47 -26.13 5.69 -12.75
CA GLU A 47 -25.39 6.91 -13.06
C GLU A 47 -26.29 8.15 -13.06
N THR A 48 -27.48 8.06 -13.65
CA THR A 48 -28.42 9.18 -13.68
C THR A 48 -28.96 9.50 -12.30
N GLU A 49 -29.24 8.51 -11.46
CA GLU A 49 -29.86 8.76 -10.14
C GLU A 49 -28.84 9.11 -9.04
N HIS A 50 -27.66 8.50 -9.06
CA HIS A 50 -26.72 8.55 -7.93
C HIS A 50 -25.38 9.24 -8.26
N ASN A 51 -25.09 9.55 -9.52
CA ASN A 51 -23.81 10.15 -9.93
C ASN A 51 -23.92 11.64 -10.27
N GLN A 52 -24.96 12.31 -9.77
CA GLN A 52 -25.17 13.75 -9.94
C GLN A 52 -24.37 14.58 -8.93
N GLY A 53 -24.12 15.86 -9.25
CA GLY A 53 -23.50 16.82 -8.32
C GLY A 53 -21.97 16.80 -8.26
N LYS A 54 -21.42 17.31 -7.13
CA LYS A 54 -19.96 17.44 -6.94
C LYS A 54 -19.35 16.05 -6.70
N LYS A 55 -18.07 15.87 -7.05
CA LYS A 55 -17.38 14.57 -6.95
C LYS A 55 -17.49 13.88 -5.58
N LYS A 56 -17.56 14.66 -4.50
CA LYS A 56 -17.71 14.18 -3.12
C LYS A 56 -19.12 13.63 -2.80
N ASP A 57 -20.11 14.00 -3.60
CA ASP A 57 -21.52 13.66 -3.40
C ASP A 57 -21.97 12.57 -4.41
N ARG A 58 -21.03 12.01 -5.18
CA ARG A 58 -21.28 10.97 -6.20
C ARG A 58 -21.32 9.59 -5.57
N ALA A 59 -22.02 8.67 -6.22
CA ALA A 59 -22.16 7.27 -5.82
C ALA A 59 -20.86 6.60 -5.35
N TRP A 60 -19.71 6.85 -6.00
CA TRP A 60 -18.44 6.23 -5.58
C TRP A 60 -17.91 6.71 -4.22
N ALA A 61 -18.18 7.96 -3.84
CA ALA A 61 -17.85 8.44 -2.51
C ALA A 61 -18.74 7.77 -1.46
N GLU A 62 -20.02 7.55 -1.81
CA GLU A 62 -20.99 6.88 -0.95
C GLU A 62 -20.66 5.39 -0.77
N VAL A 63 -20.29 4.69 -1.84
CA VAL A 63 -19.80 3.29 -1.78
C VAL A 63 -18.64 3.18 -0.79
N ARG A 64 -17.67 4.09 -0.87
CA ARG A 64 -16.53 4.09 0.05
C ARG A 64 -16.98 4.34 1.49
N ARG A 65 -17.81 5.34 1.71
CA ARG A 65 -18.33 5.69 3.04
C ARG A 65 -19.03 4.50 3.69
N ILE A 66 -19.98 3.88 2.99
CA ILE A 66 -20.72 2.71 3.47
C ILE A 66 -19.77 1.53 3.72
N SER A 67 -18.80 1.29 2.82
CA SER A 67 -17.81 0.23 3.00
C SER A 67 -16.93 0.45 4.23
N ASP A 68 -16.45 1.68 4.47
CA ASP A 68 -15.60 2.01 5.61
C ASP A 68 -16.39 1.91 6.93
N GLU A 69 -17.66 2.33 6.93
CA GLU A 69 -18.58 2.14 8.06
C GLU A 69 -18.78 0.66 8.39
N LEU A 70 -19.09 -0.16 7.39
CA LEU A 70 -19.25 -1.60 7.57
C LEU A 70 -17.99 -2.28 8.07
N CYS A 71 -16.83 -1.90 7.54
CA CYS A 71 -15.55 -2.39 8.06
C CYS A 71 -15.37 -2.01 9.53
N THR A 72 -15.64 -0.77 9.90
CA THR A 72 -15.51 -0.29 11.29
C THR A 72 -16.47 -1.02 12.23
N GLU A 73 -17.74 -1.15 11.85
CA GLU A 73 -18.77 -1.87 12.61
C GLU A 73 -18.39 -3.34 12.86
N ASN A 74 -17.68 -3.96 11.91
CA ASN A 74 -17.25 -5.36 11.98
C ASN A 74 -15.80 -5.54 12.49
N ASN A 75 -15.20 -4.50 13.10
CA ASN A 75 -13.82 -4.50 13.61
C ASN A 75 -12.76 -4.87 12.55
N LEU A 76 -13.00 -4.49 11.30
CA LEU A 76 -12.06 -4.61 10.19
C LEU A 76 -11.27 -3.32 10.01
N SER A 77 -10.06 -3.44 9.45
CA SER A 77 -9.19 -2.30 9.19
C SER A 77 -9.76 -1.37 8.12
N VAL A 78 -9.74 -0.05 8.39
CA VAL A 78 -10.09 1.01 7.43
C VAL A 78 -8.86 1.85 7.11
N ILE A 79 -8.81 2.41 5.90
CA ILE A 79 -7.74 3.33 5.50
C ILE A 79 -8.06 4.72 6.07
N GLU A 80 -7.51 5.06 7.23
CA GLU A 80 -7.79 6.32 7.92
C GLU A 80 -7.32 7.56 7.13
N ASN A 81 -6.17 7.46 6.46
CA ASN A 81 -5.54 8.57 5.73
C ASN A 81 -5.32 8.21 4.26
N PRO A 82 -6.38 8.12 3.43
CA PRO A 82 -6.25 7.72 2.05
C PRO A 82 -5.41 8.74 1.27
N GLU A 83 -4.42 8.25 0.50
CA GLU A 83 -3.60 9.13 -0.35
C GLU A 83 -4.53 9.87 -1.32
N GLN A 84 -4.52 11.21 -1.28
CA GLN A 84 -5.39 12.07 -2.12
C GLN A 84 -5.02 12.03 -3.62
N SER A 85 -4.25 11.03 -4.04
CA SER A 85 -3.82 10.88 -5.43
C SER A 85 -5.02 10.56 -6.32
N LYS A 86 -5.03 11.14 -7.52
CA LYS A 86 -5.90 10.65 -8.60
C LYS A 86 -5.47 9.21 -8.90
N GLY A 87 -6.44 8.33 -9.19
CA GLY A 87 -6.14 6.94 -9.54
C GLY A 87 -5.03 6.88 -10.60
N LYS A 88 -4.07 5.98 -10.40
CA LYS A 88 -2.93 5.81 -11.31
C LYS A 88 -3.44 5.19 -12.61
N SER A 89 -3.08 5.76 -13.74
CA SER A 89 -3.22 5.07 -15.02
C SER A 89 -2.34 3.82 -15.05
N HIS A 90 -2.67 2.83 -15.88
CA HIS A 90 -1.88 1.62 -16.02
C HIS A 90 -0.40 1.92 -16.37
N TRP A 91 -0.17 2.91 -17.23
CA TRP A 91 1.17 3.39 -17.58
C TRP A 91 1.93 3.99 -16.38
N GLU A 92 1.27 4.83 -15.56
CA GLU A 92 1.88 5.37 -14.34
C GLU A 92 2.21 4.27 -13.33
N TRP A 93 1.36 3.24 -13.23
CA TRP A 93 1.60 2.07 -12.39
C TRP A 93 2.82 1.29 -12.88
N ASP A 94 2.92 0.98 -14.17
CA ASP A 94 4.04 0.23 -14.74
C ASP A 94 5.37 1.00 -14.63
N MET A 95 5.36 2.31 -14.91
CA MET A 95 6.51 3.19 -14.67
C MET A 95 6.92 3.27 -13.21
N SER A 96 5.96 3.22 -12.27
CA SER A 96 6.26 3.16 -10.85
C SER A 96 6.87 1.82 -10.45
N ARG A 97 6.38 0.71 -11.01
CA ARG A 97 6.88 -0.64 -10.79
C ARG A 97 8.31 -0.80 -11.31
N GLN A 98 8.63 -0.17 -12.44
CA GLN A 98 9.97 -0.14 -13.02
C GLN A 98 10.92 0.89 -12.35
N GLY A 99 10.43 1.69 -11.38
CA GLY A 99 11.23 2.73 -10.72
C GLY A 99 11.59 3.93 -11.60
N LEU A 100 10.98 4.05 -12.78
CA LEU A 100 11.28 5.08 -13.78
C LEU A 100 10.52 6.39 -13.54
N SER A 101 9.48 6.39 -12.70
CA SER A 101 8.74 7.60 -12.35
C SER A 101 9.59 8.56 -11.53
N TRP A 102 9.75 9.81 -12.02
CA TRP A 102 10.43 10.88 -11.29
C TRP A 102 9.82 11.11 -9.88
N LYS A 103 8.51 10.87 -9.72
CA LYS A 103 7.82 11.00 -8.43
C LYS A 103 8.27 9.92 -7.46
N THR A 104 8.46 8.69 -7.93
CA THR A 104 9.00 7.58 -7.12
C THR A 104 10.45 7.86 -6.73
N LYS A 105 11.29 8.31 -7.68
CA LYS A 105 12.68 8.70 -7.40
C LYS A 105 12.76 9.82 -6.37
N LEU A 106 11.92 10.85 -6.48
CA LEU A 106 11.88 11.97 -5.54
C LEU A 106 11.44 11.50 -4.14
N LYS A 107 10.39 10.69 -4.04
CA LYS A 107 9.94 10.10 -2.76
C LYS A 107 11.07 9.32 -2.09
N TYR A 108 11.72 8.43 -2.85
CA TYR A 108 12.85 7.64 -2.37
C TYR A 108 14.01 8.51 -1.87
N ALA A 109 14.40 9.54 -2.64
CA ALA A 109 15.48 10.45 -2.26
C ALA A 109 15.16 11.20 -0.96
N ILE A 110 13.93 11.71 -0.82
CA ILE A 110 13.46 12.34 0.43
C ILE A 110 13.52 11.34 1.58
N ASP A 111 13.05 10.11 1.38
CA ASP A 111 13.01 9.08 2.43
C ASP A 111 14.41 8.66 2.91
N GLN A 112 15.44 8.69 2.05
CA GLN A 112 16.82 8.47 2.50
C GLN A 112 17.34 9.65 3.30
N VAL A 113 17.12 10.89 2.82
CA VAL A 113 17.55 12.09 3.54
C VAL A 113 16.90 12.16 4.92
N VAL A 114 15.60 11.83 5.05
CA VAL A 114 14.90 11.80 6.34
C VAL A 114 15.55 10.84 7.35
N LYS A 115 16.06 9.68 6.91
CA LYS A 115 16.73 8.71 7.80
C LYS A 115 18.07 9.20 8.29
N GLU A 116 18.79 9.94 7.45
CA GLU A 116 20.12 10.44 7.74
C GLU A 116 20.09 11.74 8.55
N SER A 117 18.94 12.43 8.60
CA SER A 117 18.81 13.76 9.21
C SER A 117 18.65 13.69 10.73
N ASP A 118 19.27 14.62 11.44
CA ASP A 118 19.16 14.74 12.91
C ASP A 118 18.02 15.66 13.35
N ASP A 119 17.75 16.70 12.58
CA ASP A 119 16.68 17.66 12.78
C ASP A 119 16.16 18.19 11.42
N PHE A 120 15.14 19.07 11.46
CA PHE A 120 14.55 19.59 10.23
C PHE A 120 15.46 20.56 9.47
N ALA A 121 16.35 21.29 10.14
CA ALA A 121 17.29 22.19 9.48
C ALA A 121 18.38 21.39 8.74
N ASP A 122 18.89 20.35 9.38
CA ASP A 122 19.82 19.37 8.81
C ASP A 122 19.18 18.63 7.62
N PHE A 123 17.90 18.29 7.71
CA PHE A 123 17.13 17.75 6.58
C PHE A 123 17.14 18.67 5.36
N LEU A 124 16.92 19.98 5.53
CA LEU A 124 16.96 20.93 4.43
C LEU A 124 18.35 21.03 3.80
N LEU A 125 19.40 20.97 4.62
CA LEU A 125 20.79 20.97 4.16
C LEU A 125 21.12 19.70 3.36
N LYS A 126 20.80 18.52 3.90
CA LYS A 126 21.04 17.23 3.27
C LYS A 126 20.23 17.03 2.01
N CYS A 127 19.02 17.62 1.93
CA CYS A 127 18.27 17.65 0.68
C CYS A 127 19.05 18.34 -0.44
N ALA A 128 19.62 19.52 -0.17
CA ALA A 128 20.41 20.24 -1.16
C ALA A 128 21.66 19.44 -1.59
N GLN A 129 22.32 18.76 -0.65
CA GLN A 129 23.48 17.89 -0.93
C GLN A 129 23.12 16.67 -1.79
N ASN A 130 21.91 16.12 -1.62
CA ASN A 130 21.41 14.97 -2.38
C ASN A 130 20.70 15.37 -3.69
N GLY A 131 20.92 16.61 -4.18
CA GLY A 131 20.34 17.07 -5.44
C GLY A 131 18.83 17.27 -5.39
N ILE A 132 18.26 17.52 -4.20
CA ILE A 132 16.85 17.85 -4.01
C ILE A 132 16.74 19.35 -3.76
N LEU A 133 16.10 20.05 -4.68
CA LEU A 133 15.73 21.45 -4.52
C LEU A 133 14.52 21.53 -3.58
N VAL A 134 14.69 22.25 -2.47
CA VAL A 134 13.64 22.44 -1.45
C VAL A 134 13.30 23.91 -1.34
N TYR A 135 12.00 24.20 -1.27
CA TYR A 135 11.47 25.49 -0.87
C TYR A 135 10.70 25.30 0.42
N TYR A 136 11.10 26.01 1.46
CA TYR A 136 10.44 26.00 2.76
C TYR A 136 10.08 27.42 3.19
N ASN A 137 8.80 27.68 3.44
CA ASN A 137 8.34 28.94 4.02
C ASN A 137 7.11 28.69 4.93
N PRO A 138 7.26 28.70 6.25
CA PRO A 138 6.20 28.34 7.20
C PRO A 138 5.02 29.33 7.23
N GLU A 139 5.20 30.55 6.75
CA GLU A 139 4.14 31.58 6.74
C GLU A 139 3.14 31.40 5.58
N HIS A 140 3.49 30.58 4.59
CA HIS A 140 2.63 30.33 3.44
C HIS A 140 1.78 29.08 3.62
N THR A 141 0.55 29.10 3.07
CA THR A 141 -0.35 27.93 3.00
C THR A 141 0.27 26.72 2.28
N ILE A 142 1.26 26.96 1.41
CA ILE A 142 2.08 25.91 0.79
C ILE A 142 3.50 26.13 1.30
N ASP A 143 3.74 25.52 2.44
CA ASP A 143 4.96 25.66 3.22
C ASP A 143 6.15 24.92 2.60
N LEU A 144 5.93 23.75 2.02
CA LEU A 144 7.00 22.86 1.57
C LEU A 144 6.82 22.37 0.13
N LYS A 145 7.88 22.52 -0.69
CA LYS A 145 7.94 22.03 -2.07
C LYS A 145 9.28 21.38 -2.37
N PHE A 146 9.25 20.39 -3.25
CA PHE A 146 10.41 19.57 -3.63
C PHE A 146 10.55 19.43 -5.15
N MET A 147 11.79 19.26 -5.62
CA MET A 147 12.11 18.91 -7.00
C MET A 147 13.50 18.25 -7.07
N LEU A 148 13.69 17.25 -7.93
CA LEU A 148 15.03 16.75 -8.23
C LEU A 148 15.78 17.73 -9.14
N ALA A 149 17.04 18.05 -8.84
CA ALA A 149 17.88 18.93 -9.66
C ALA A 149 17.99 18.43 -11.11
N GLU A 150 18.16 17.11 -11.29
CA GLU A 150 18.16 16.44 -12.61
C GLU A 150 16.89 16.75 -13.42
N GLN A 151 15.73 16.85 -12.75
CA GLN A 151 14.46 17.16 -13.42
C GLN A 151 14.42 18.61 -13.92
N LYS A 152 15.04 19.55 -13.19
CA LYS A 152 15.16 20.95 -13.61
C LYS A 152 16.11 21.10 -14.80
N GLU A 153 17.20 20.34 -14.81
CA GLU A 153 18.16 20.30 -15.92
C GLU A 153 17.53 19.73 -17.19
N ARG A 154 16.80 18.62 -17.08
CA ARG A 154 16.12 17.98 -18.21
C ARG A 154 14.95 18.80 -18.74
N ASN A 155 14.23 19.51 -17.86
CA ASN A 155 13.12 20.37 -18.25
C ASN A 155 13.12 21.68 -17.43
N PRO A 156 13.66 22.78 -17.99
CA PRO A 156 13.71 24.08 -17.32
C PRO A 156 12.35 24.66 -16.95
N ARG A 157 11.25 24.19 -17.57
CA ARG A 157 9.87 24.62 -17.27
C ARG A 157 9.21 23.79 -16.17
N ALA A 158 9.89 22.76 -15.64
CA ALA A 158 9.36 21.96 -14.55
C ALA A 158 9.10 22.82 -13.31
N LYS A 159 7.98 22.55 -12.61
CA LYS A 159 7.59 23.25 -11.39
C LYS A 159 7.81 22.36 -10.17
N MET A 160 8.17 22.97 -9.04
CA MET A 160 8.35 22.23 -7.79
C MET A 160 7.02 21.60 -7.36
N THR A 161 7.12 20.36 -6.87
CA THR A 161 5.97 19.59 -6.41
C THR A 161 5.70 19.91 -4.94
N ARG A 162 4.44 20.18 -4.61
CA ARG A 162 4.03 20.45 -3.22
C ARG A 162 4.15 19.18 -2.39
N ALA A 163 4.60 19.29 -1.14
CA ALA A 163 4.68 18.19 -0.18
C ALA A 163 3.37 17.38 -0.11
N LYS A 164 2.24 18.07 0.06
CA LYS A 164 0.88 17.48 0.08
C LYS A 164 0.55 16.62 -1.16
N THR A 165 1.12 16.92 -2.33
CA THR A 165 0.90 16.14 -3.57
C THR A 165 1.73 14.84 -3.58
N LEU A 166 2.82 14.78 -2.82
CA LEU A 166 3.58 13.56 -2.60
C LEU A 166 2.88 12.64 -1.60
N GLY A 167 2.07 13.18 -0.70
CA GLY A 167 1.25 12.42 0.26
C GLY A 167 1.50 12.90 1.69
N TRP A 168 0.65 12.44 2.61
CA TRP A 168 0.65 12.87 4.01
C TRP A 168 2.01 12.70 4.70
N PHE A 169 2.72 11.59 4.45
CA PHE A 169 4.05 11.30 5.00
C PHE A 169 5.17 12.27 4.59
N TYR A 170 4.92 13.16 3.64
CA TYR A 170 5.88 14.15 3.13
C TYR A 170 5.52 15.58 3.53
N GLU A 171 4.45 15.78 4.30
CA GLU A 171 4.14 17.08 4.90
C GLU A 171 5.14 17.43 6.01
N THR A 172 5.33 18.73 6.25
CA THR A 172 6.37 19.26 7.15
C THR A 172 6.34 18.61 8.53
N GLU A 173 5.17 18.53 9.16
CA GLU A 173 5.02 17.96 10.51
C GLU A 173 5.30 16.44 10.53
N GLN A 174 4.97 15.74 9.45
CA GLN A 174 5.26 14.31 9.34
C GLN A 174 6.74 14.04 9.10
N ILE A 175 7.41 14.86 8.29
CA ILE A 175 8.87 14.77 8.12
C ILE A 175 9.58 15.01 9.46
N LYS A 176 9.21 16.08 10.19
CA LYS A 176 9.76 16.35 11.53
C LYS A 176 9.56 15.17 12.48
N SER A 177 8.34 14.62 12.52
CA SER A 177 8.00 13.48 13.37
C SER A 177 8.80 12.22 13.00
N ARG A 178 8.98 11.96 11.70
CA ARG A 178 9.76 10.82 11.18
C ARG A 178 11.24 10.92 11.54
N ILE A 179 11.84 12.11 11.43
CA ILE A 179 13.24 12.35 11.83
C ILE A 179 13.42 12.00 13.31
N VAL A 180 12.54 12.51 14.18
CA VAL A 180 12.56 12.19 15.62
C VAL A 180 12.38 10.70 15.88
N HIS A 181 11.48 10.03 15.14
CA HIS A 181 11.25 8.61 15.29
C HIS A 181 12.47 7.76 14.89
N TYR A 182 13.10 8.06 13.75
CA TYR A 182 14.30 7.36 13.31
C TYR A 182 15.45 7.53 14.31
N LYS A 183 15.64 8.74 14.83
CA LYS A 183 16.63 9.00 15.87
C LYS A 183 16.39 8.15 17.13
N LYS A 184 15.16 8.12 17.62
CA LYS A 184 14.77 7.28 18.78
C LYS A 184 14.96 5.78 18.50
N ALA A 185 14.64 5.33 17.29
CA ALA A 185 14.82 3.94 16.90
C ALA A 185 16.31 3.55 16.79
N MET A 186 17.17 4.48 16.35
CA MET A 186 18.62 4.29 16.30
C MET A 186 19.27 4.33 17.69
N GLU A 187 18.75 5.14 18.61
CA GLU A 187 19.20 5.22 20.01
C GLU A 187 18.76 4.00 20.83
N TYR A 188 17.72 3.28 20.39
CA TYR A 188 17.21 2.10 21.06
C TYR A 188 18.16 0.90 20.94
N SER A 189 18.87 0.59 22.03
CA SER A 189 19.62 -0.66 22.18
C SER A 189 18.75 -1.72 22.87
N PRO A 190 18.32 -2.79 22.17
CA PRO A 190 17.49 -3.83 22.76
C PRO A 190 18.29 -4.60 23.83
N LYS A 191 17.82 -4.54 25.08
CA LYS A 191 18.32 -5.38 26.18
C LYS A 191 17.73 -6.80 26.04
N ALA A 192 18.10 -7.53 24.99
CA ALA A 192 17.67 -8.91 24.83
C ALA A 192 18.51 -9.83 25.74
N ARG A 193 17.87 -10.47 26.72
CA ARG A 193 18.47 -11.57 27.48
C ARG A 193 18.38 -12.85 26.65
N ILE A 194 19.48 -13.26 26.04
CA ILE A 194 19.54 -14.51 25.25
C ILE A 194 19.40 -15.70 26.22
N VAL A 195 18.23 -16.35 26.22
CA VAL A 195 18.04 -17.64 26.87
C VAL A 195 18.31 -18.73 25.83
N ARG A 196 19.45 -19.43 25.93
CA ARG A 196 19.71 -20.61 25.11
C ARG A 196 18.82 -21.75 25.58
N VAL A 197 17.77 -22.05 24.82
CA VAL A 197 17.02 -23.29 24.98
C VAL A 197 17.78 -24.37 24.21
N SER A 198 18.34 -25.35 24.92
CA SER A 198 18.90 -26.54 24.29
C SER A 198 17.73 -27.38 23.75
N VAL A 199 17.53 -27.35 22.43
CA VAL A 199 16.57 -28.24 21.78
C VAL A 199 17.18 -29.65 21.85
N GLN A 200 16.66 -30.49 22.76
CA GLN A 200 16.88 -31.94 22.64
C GLN A 200 16.17 -32.39 21.37
N ALA A 201 16.94 -32.61 20.31
CA ALA A 201 16.44 -33.22 19.09
C ALA A 201 16.14 -34.70 19.37
N GLU A 202 14.90 -35.01 19.76
CA GLU A 202 14.40 -36.38 19.60
C GLU A 202 14.27 -36.63 18.10
N GLU A 203 15.20 -37.41 17.53
CA GLU A 203 15.12 -37.90 16.17
C GLU A 203 13.82 -38.71 16.01
N ASN A 204 12.83 -38.09 15.38
CA ASN A 204 11.54 -38.71 15.14
C ASN A 204 11.72 -39.92 14.21
N ARG A 205 11.50 -41.13 14.74
CA ARG A 205 11.67 -42.43 14.04
C ARG A 205 11.02 -42.46 12.67
N PHE A 206 9.85 -41.82 12.52
CA PHE A 206 9.12 -41.76 11.26
C PHE A 206 9.90 -41.05 10.14
N ILE A 207 10.69 -40.03 10.50
CA ILE A 207 11.54 -39.28 9.56
C ILE A 207 12.72 -40.13 9.10
N ARG A 208 13.36 -40.86 10.02
CA ARG A 208 14.48 -41.76 9.73
C ARG A 208 14.06 -42.91 8.79
N ASP A 209 12.94 -43.56 9.11
CA ASP A 209 12.39 -44.65 8.29
C ASP A 209 11.97 -44.19 6.89
N SER A 210 11.53 -42.93 6.75
CA SER A 210 11.19 -42.34 5.46
C SER A 210 12.43 -42.14 4.58
N ILE A 211 13.53 -41.66 5.17
CA ILE A 211 14.81 -41.44 4.48
C ILE A 211 15.39 -42.78 3.99
N ASP A 212 15.40 -43.80 4.84
CA ASP A 212 15.95 -45.12 4.49
C ASP A 212 15.17 -45.81 3.37
N ARG A 213 13.84 -45.75 3.40
CA ARG A 213 13.00 -46.27 2.32
C ARG A 213 13.26 -45.55 0.99
N ASN A 214 13.49 -44.25 1.02
CA ASN A 214 13.75 -43.48 -0.19
C ASN A 214 15.13 -43.79 -0.77
N ASN A 215 16.14 -43.93 0.10
CA ASN A 215 17.48 -44.35 -0.28
C ASN A 215 17.49 -45.74 -0.92
N MET A 216 16.79 -46.73 -0.32
CA MET A 216 16.67 -48.07 -0.91
C MET A 216 16.03 -48.06 -2.30
N LYS A 217 15.01 -47.21 -2.53
CA LYS A 217 14.37 -47.06 -3.85
C LYS A 217 15.33 -46.47 -4.89
N LEU A 218 16.13 -45.47 -4.50
CA LEU A 218 17.15 -44.88 -5.35
C LEU A 218 18.24 -45.89 -5.71
N THR A 219 18.73 -46.66 -4.74
CA THR A 219 19.73 -47.72 -4.96
C THR A 219 19.20 -48.81 -5.89
N SER A 220 17.94 -49.23 -5.72
CA SER A 220 17.29 -50.21 -6.60
C SER A 220 17.20 -49.73 -8.05
N LYS A 221 16.80 -48.45 -8.26
CA LYS A 221 16.80 -47.83 -9.59
C LYS A 221 18.19 -47.76 -10.21
N ALA A 222 19.20 -47.35 -9.43
CA ALA A 222 20.59 -47.28 -9.91
C ALA A 222 21.13 -48.67 -10.32
N MET A 223 20.84 -49.71 -9.54
CA MET A 223 21.25 -51.09 -9.85
C MET A 223 20.59 -51.65 -11.10
N ASN A 224 19.35 -51.25 -11.41
CA ASN A 224 18.69 -51.65 -12.65
C ASN A 224 19.27 -50.93 -13.88
N ILE A 225 19.75 -49.70 -13.72
CA ILE A 225 20.40 -48.94 -14.81
C ILE A 225 21.78 -49.51 -15.11
N LEU A 226 22.51 -50.00 -14.10
CA LEU A 226 23.85 -50.61 -14.25
C LEU A 226 23.83 -52.04 -14.82
N ARG A 227 22.64 -52.63 -15.03
CA ARG A 227 22.47 -54.00 -15.57
C ARG A 227 22.03 -54.02 -17.05
N LEU A 228 21.94 -52.86 -17.70
CA LEU A 228 21.73 -52.67 -19.14
C LEU A 228 23.04 -52.21 -19.79
#